data_AF-A0A817SMZ7-F1
#
_entry.id   AF-A0A817SMZ7-F1
#
_cell.length_a   1.000
_cell.length_b   1.000
_cell.length_c   1.000
_cell.angle_alpha   90.00
_cell.angle_beta   90.00
_cell.angle_gamma   90.00
#
_symmetry.space_group_name_H-M   'P 1'
#
loop_
_entity.id
_entity.type
_entity.pdbx_description
1 polymer ?
#
loop_
_entity_poly.entity_id
_entity_poly.type
_entity_poly.pdbx_seq_one_letter_code
_entity_poly.pdbx_strand_id
1 'polypeptide(L)'
;ASGRFKINKKICLSISGHHAETWTPTWGIRTALLAIIGFMETPGEDAIGSLDYTPDERKILAKRSQSYVCSTCNKTNSQLLLLPISEKSIDIQKQAKVLANQIKFQKVCILKLSLREEMSTS
;
A
#
# COMPACT_ATOMS: atom_id res chain seq x y z
N ALA A 1 -10.92 -4.52 -8.61
CA ALA A 1 -9.48 -4.54 -8.94
C ALA A 1 -8.80 -3.36 -8.26
N SER A 2 -7.54 -3.51 -7.85
CA SER A 2 -6.72 -2.44 -7.26
C SER A 2 -5.68 -1.97 -8.28
N GLY A 3 -5.31 -0.70 -8.23
CA GLY A 3 -4.33 -0.11 -9.14
C GLY A 3 -2.89 -0.18 -8.65
N ARG A 4 -2.66 -0.68 -7.42
CA ARG A 4 -1.34 -0.56 -6.75
C ARG A 4 -0.80 -1.86 -6.20
N PHE A 5 -1.66 -2.63 -5.55
CA PHE A 5 -1.30 -3.90 -4.94
C PHE A 5 -2.26 -4.98 -5.40
N LYS A 6 -1.76 -6.18 -5.63
CA LYS A 6 -2.57 -7.35 -5.95
C LYS A 6 -3.44 -7.71 -4.75
N ILE A 7 -4.73 -7.90 -5.00
CA ILE A 7 -5.70 -8.28 -3.97
C ILE A 7 -5.36 -9.68 -3.45
N ASN A 8 -5.58 -9.92 -2.15
CA ASN A 8 -5.33 -11.21 -1.47
C ASN A 8 -3.87 -11.70 -1.59
N LYS A 9 -2.92 -10.78 -1.68
CA LYS A 9 -1.49 -11.09 -1.66
C LYS A 9 -0.80 -10.33 -0.54
N LYS A 10 0.21 -10.97 0.03
CA LYS A 10 1.11 -10.31 0.99
C LYS A 10 1.82 -9.18 0.25
N ILE A 11 1.98 -8.05 0.93
CA ILE A 11 2.77 -6.91 0.47
C ILE A 11 4.03 -6.80 1.32
N CYS A 12 5.14 -6.45 0.68
CA CYS A 12 6.40 -6.20 1.38
C CYS A 12 6.68 -4.70 1.36
N LEU A 13 6.68 -4.09 2.54
CA LEU A 13 7.03 -2.68 2.75
C LEU A 13 8.15 -2.61 3.82
N SER A 14 8.95 -1.56 3.84
CA SER A 14 9.99 -1.37 4.89
C SER A 14 9.42 -1.17 6.30
N ILE A 15 8.10 -0.96 6.43
CA ILE A 15 7.33 -0.98 7.69
C ILE A 15 6.85 -2.37 8.12
N SER A 16 6.95 -3.37 7.24
CA SER A 16 6.57 -4.75 7.54
C SER A 16 7.76 -5.50 8.11
N GLY A 17 7.54 -6.44 9.03
CA GLY A 17 8.60 -7.19 9.73
C GLY A 17 9.49 -8.09 8.86
N HIS A 18 9.41 -7.96 7.53
CA HIS A 18 10.28 -8.64 6.58
C HIS A 18 11.70 -8.04 6.52
N HIS A 19 11.88 -6.83 7.05
CA HIS A 19 13.18 -6.14 7.16
C HIS A 19 13.45 -5.74 8.61
N ALA A 20 14.08 -6.62 9.40
CA ALA A 20 14.49 -6.30 10.77
C ALA A 20 15.44 -5.08 10.83
N GLU A 21 16.17 -4.82 9.73
CA GLU A 21 17.08 -3.68 9.61
C GLU A 21 16.39 -2.30 9.48
N THR A 22 15.16 -2.23 8.96
CA THR A 22 14.42 -0.95 8.77
C THR A 22 13.19 -0.81 9.66
N TRP A 23 12.79 -1.90 10.33
CA TRP A 23 11.63 -1.91 11.19
C TRP A 23 11.96 -1.26 12.54
N THR A 24 11.19 -0.24 12.93
CA THR A 24 11.33 0.41 14.23
C THR A 24 10.13 0.09 15.13
N PRO A 25 10.32 -0.39 16.37
CA PRO A 25 9.20 -0.71 17.29
C PRO A 25 8.40 0.52 17.72
N THR A 26 8.93 1.73 17.51
CA THR A 26 8.23 3.00 17.76
C THR A 26 7.22 3.36 16.66
N TRP A 27 7.25 2.66 15.52
CA TRP A 27 6.26 2.86 14.46
C TRP A 27 4.93 2.26 14.85
N GLY A 28 4.11 3.06 15.53
CA GLY A 28 2.74 2.70 15.88
C GLY A 28 1.83 2.57 14.65
N ILE A 29 0.61 2.09 14.89
CA ILE A 29 -0.41 1.84 13.84
C ILE A 29 -0.62 3.07 12.95
N ARG A 30 -0.62 4.28 13.55
CA ARG A 30 -0.74 5.55 12.81
C ARG A 30 0.35 5.72 11.74
N THR A 31 1.60 5.48 12.10
CA THR A 31 2.75 5.63 11.19
C THR A 31 2.69 4.58 10.08
N ALA A 32 2.30 3.34 10.41
CA ALA A 32 2.10 2.29 9.41
C ALA A 32 1.02 2.67 8.39
N LEU A 33 -0.12 3.22 8.83
CA LEU A 33 -1.19 3.68 7.94
C LEU A 33 -0.73 4.84 7.05
N LEU A 34 -0.03 5.83 7.60
CA LEU A 34 0.52 6.94 6.82
C LEU A 34 1.51 6.48 5.76
N ALA A 35 2.38 5.52 6.09
CA ALA A 35 3.30 4.95 5.14
C ALA A 35 2.57 4.22 4.01
N ILE A 36 1.55 3.41 4.32
CA ILE A 36 0.71 2.75 3.30
C ILE A 36 0.06 3.79 2.37
N ILE A 37 -0.51 4.87 2.92
CA ILE A 37 -1.10 5.95 2.12
C ILE A 37 -0.06 6.56 1.19
N GLY A 38 1.14 6.89 1.68
CA GLY A 38 2.20 7.47 0.88
C GLY A 38 2.69 6.52 -0.22
N PHE A 39 2.78 5.22 0.07
CA PHE A 39 3.13 4.20 -0.92
C PHE A 39 2.08 3.99 -2.01
N MET A 40 0.83 4.43 -1.82
CA MET A 40 -0.15 4.41 -2.89
C MET A 40 0.22 5.35 -4.02
N GLU A 41 0.99 6.42 -3.78
CA GLU A 41 1.39 7.40 -4.79
C GLU A 41 2.70 7.07 -5.51
N THR A 42 3.52 6.17 -4.99
CA THR A 42 4.83 5.81 -5.57
C THR A 42 4.74 4.74 -6.67
N PRO A 43 5.82 4.48 -7.44
CA PRO A 43 5.97 3.32 -8.34
C PRO A 43 6.24 2.01 -7.58
N GLY A 44 5.94 0.84 -8.16
CA GLY A 44 5.89 -0.45 -7.46
C GLY A 44 7.27 -0.96 -7.11
N GLU A 45 8.24 -0.63 -7.96
CA GLU A 45 9.66 -0.94 -7.81
C GLU A 45 9.89 -2.42 -7.46
N ASP A 46 9.15 -3.31 -8.13
CA ASP A 46 9.20 -4.77 -7.94
C ASP A 46 8.94 -5.25 -6.51
N ALA A 47 8.29 -4.41 -5.68
CA ALA A 47 7.87 -4.83 -4.36
C ALA A 47 6.87 -6.00 -4.48
N ILE A 48 6.94 -6.93 -3.54
CA ILE A 48 6.09 -8.13 -3.57
C ILE A 48 4.62 -7.71 -3.52
N GLY A 49 3.86 -8.22 -4.48
CA GLY A 49 2.45 -7.90 -4.62
C GLY A 49 2.17 -6.50 -5.19
N SER A 50 3.18 -5.73 -5.62
CA SER A 50 2.98 -4.46 -6.33
C SER A 50 2.46 -4.67 -7.76
N LEU A 51 1.83 -3.63 -8.29
CA LEU A 51 1.35 -3.54 -9.67
C LEU A 51 1.91 -2.25 -10.28
N ASP A 52 2.45 -2.35 -11.50
CA ASP A 52 3.02 -1.23 -12.25
C ASP A 52 2.13 -0.85 -13.43
N TYR A 53 0.91 -0.44 -13.13
CA TYR A 53 0.01 0.15 -14.13
C TYR A 53 0.38 1.60 -14.43
N THR A 54 0.08 2.02 -15.66
CA THR A 54 0.25 3.41 -16.08
C THR A 54 -0.62 4.36 -15.25
N PRO A 55 -0.24 5.65 -15.12
CA PRO A 55 -1.07 6.63 -14.42
C PRO A 55 -2.51 6.70 -14.92
N ASP A 56 -2.75 6.48 -16.21
CA ASP A 56 -4.09 6.53 -16.80
C ASP A 56 -4.93 5.30 -16.47
N GLU A 57 -4.35 4.10 -16.52
CA GLU A 57 -5.01 2.88 -16.03
C GLU A 57 -5.36 3.00 -14.55
N ARG A 58 -4.45 3.58 -13.74
CA ARG A 58 -4.70 3.85 -12.32
C ARG A 58 -5.87 4.80 -12.12
N LYS A 59 -5.99 5.88 -12.91
CA LYS A 59 -7.15 6.79 -12.88
C LYS A 59 -8.45 6.05 -13.24
N ILE A 60 -8.43 5.19 -14.25
CA ILE A 60 -9.59 4.38 -14.64
C ILE A 60 -10.01 3.45 -13.50
N LEU A 61 -9.06 2.77 -12.86
CA LEU A 61 -9.31 1.88 -11.72
C LEU A 61 -9.83 2.66 -10.50
N ALA A 62 -9.32 3.87 -10.25
CA ALA A 62 -9.82 4.73 -9.17
C ALA A 62 -11.26 5.20 -9.40
N LYS A 63 -11.65 5.48 -10.65
CA LYS A 63 -13.06 5.77 -10.97
C LYS A 63 -13.94 4.53 -10.77
N ARG A 64 -13.48 3.36 -11.25
CA ARG A 64 -14.20 2.09 -11.10
C ARG A 64 -14.30 1.62 -9.64
N SER A 65 -13.37 2.00 -8.77
CA SER A 65 -13.42 1.57 -7.37
C SER A 65 -14.59 2.18 -6.61
N GLN A 66 -15.17 3.29 -7.08
CA GLN A 66 -16.31 3.93 -6.43
C GLN A 66 -17.58 3.07 -6.45
N SER A 67 -17.79 2.30 -7.53
CA SER A 67 -18.94 1.40 -7.68
C SER A 67 -18.71 0.01 -7.09
N TYR A 68 -17.54 -0.24 -6.47
CA TYR A 68 -17.30 -1.50 -5.76
C TYR A 68 -18.27 -1.67 -4.59
N VAL A 69 -18.89 -2.85 -4.50
CA VAL A 69 -19.79 -3.25 -3.42
C VAL A 69 -19.08 -4.24 -2.50
N CYS A 70 -19.07 -3.95 -1.20
CA CYS A 70 -18.54 -4.86 -0.21
C CYS A 70 -19.47 -6.07 -0.02
N SER A 71 -18.95 -7.29 -0.14
CA SER A 71 -19.72 -8.53 0.05
C SER A 71 -20.24 -8.74 1.48
N THR A 72 -19.65 -8.08 2.47
CA THR A 72 -20.00 -8.27 3.89
C THR A 72 -21.08 -7.28 4.35
N CYS A 73 -20.92 -5.99 4.03
CA CYS A 73 -21.85 -4.95 4.49
C CYS A 73 -22.79 -4.43 3.40
N ASN A 74 -22.64 -4.90 2.16
CA ASN A 74 -23.45 -4.52 0.99
C ASN A 74 -23.52 -3.01 0.72
N LYS A 75 -22.47 -2.28 1.13
CA LYS A 75 -22.30 -0.84 0.85
C LYS A 75 -21.35 -0.65 -0.32
N THR A 76 -21.60 0.40 -1.08
CA THR A 76 -20.67 0.86 -2.13
C THR A 76 -19.57 1.73 -1.53
N ASN A 77 -18.40 1.75 -2.15
CA ASN A 77 -17.33 2.67 -1.74
C ASN A 77 -17.77 4.13 -1.81
N SER A 78 -18.55 4.53 -2.81
CA SER A 78 -19.09 5.90 -2.91
C SER A 78 -19.94 6.31 -1.70
N GLN A 79 -20.69 5.38 -1.11
CA GLN A 79 -21.47 5.62 0.12
C GLN A 79 -20.61 5.76 1.38
N LEU A 80 -19.38 5.22 1.38
CA LEU A 80 -18.48 5.28 2.53
C LEU A 80 -17.50 6.45 2.44
N LEU A 81 -17.12 6.85 1.23
CA LEU A 81 -16.15 7.91 0.95
C LEU A 81 -16.76 9.32 0.98
N LEU A 82 -17.89 9.52 1.67
CA LEU A 82 -18.68 10.76 1.67
C LEU A 82 -18.04 11.94 2.41
N LEU A 83 -16.81 11.79 2.93
CA LEU A 83 -16.16 12.89 3.64
C LEU A 83 -15.49 13.82 2.64
N PRO A 84 -15.87 15.11 2.59
CA PRO A 84 -15.17 16.09 1.78
C PRO A 84 -13.70 16.18 2.23
N ILE A 85 -12.83 16.52 1.29
CA ILE A 85 -11.43 16.83 1.59
C ILE A 85 -11.44 17.98 2.61
N SER A 86 -11.05 17.68 3.84
CA SER A 86 -10.85 18.65 4.91
C SER A 86 -9.39 19.07 4.97
N GLU A 87 -9.10 20.22 5.59
CA GLU A 87 -7.72 20.65 5.87
C GLU A 87 -6.91 19.57 6.57
N LYS A 88 -7.53 18.81 7.49
CA LYS A 88 -6.91 17.66 8.16
C LYS A 88 -6.53 16.56 7.19
N SER A 89 -7.36 16.26 6.19
CA SER A 89 -7.05 15.23 5.18
C SER A 89 -5.89 15.64 4.28
N ILE A 90 -5.76 16.94 3.96
CA ILE A 90 -4.64 17.49 3.20
C ILE A 90 -3.35 17.36 4.01
N ASP A 91 -3.39 17.69 5.31
CA ASP A 91 -2.24 17.55 6.19
C ASP A 91 -1.81 16.08 6.34
N ILE A 92 -2.76 15.16 6.50
CA ILE A 92 -2.49 13.71 6.52
C ILE A 92 -1.81 13.25 5.22
N GLN A 93 -2.26 13.71 4.06
CA GLN A 93 -1.63 13.39 2.78
C GLN A 93 -0.20 13.94 2.68
N LYS A 94 0.03 15.18 3.14
CA LYS A 94 1.39 15.76 3.21
C LYS A 94 2.31 14.93 4.10
N GLN A 95 1.84 14.56 5.29
CA GLN A 95 2.59 13.72 6.23
C GLN A 95 2.91 12.34 5.61
N ALA A 96 1.93 11.70 4.99
CA ALA A 96 2.10 10.42 4.31
C ALA A 96 3.16 10.49 3.20
N LYS A 97 3.14 11.55 2.40
CA LYS A 97 4.11 11.78 1.32
C LYS A 97 5.53 11.99 1.84
N VAL A 98 5.70 12.79 2.88
CA VAL A 98 7.01 12.98 3.53
C VAL A 98 7.53 11.66 4.08
N LEU A 99 6.67 10.89 4.75
CA LEU A 99 7.04 9.62 5.34
C LEU A 99 7.44 8.57 4.28
N ALA A 100 6.72 8.48 3.17
CA ALA A 100 7.06 7.56 2.07
C ALA A 100 8.45 7.85 1.46
N ASN A 101 8.87 9.12 1.43
CA ASN A 101 10.22 9.47 0.96
C ASN A 101 11.32 9.06 1.94
N GLN A 102 11.02 9.06 3.24
CA GLN A 102 11.95 8.66 4.30
C GLN A 102 12.03 7.13 4.42
N ILE A 103 10.92 6.44 4.17
CA ILE A 103 10.80 4.99 4.25
C ILE A 103 10.91 4.40 2.85
N LYS A 104 12.13 4.35 2.30
CA LYS A 104 12.38 3.79 0.96
C LYS A 104 12.06 2.30 0.90
N PHE A 105 11.65 1.82 -0.28
CA PHE A 105 11.69 0.40 -0.62
C PHE A 105 13.16 -0.03 -0.67
N GLN A 106 13.56 -1.00 0.15
CA GLN A 106 14.83 -1.67 -0.10
C GLN A 106 14.60 -2.84 -1.06
N LYS A 107 15.37 -2.85 -2.17
CA LYS A 107 15.45 -3.94 -3.18
C LYS A 107 15.73 -5.33 -2.62
N VAL A 108 16.00 -5.44 -1.31
CA VAL A 108 16.34 -6.68 -0.60
C VAL A 108 15.18 -7.67 -0.55
N CYS A 109 13.92 -7.24 -0.80
CA CYS A 109 12.76 -8.11 -0.64
C CYS A 109 12.70 -9.30 -1.63
N ILE A 110 13.32 -9.21 -2.81
CA ILE A 110 13.34 -10.31 -3.80
C ILE A 110 14.19 -11.49 -3.30
N LEU A 111 15.38 -11.22 -2.75
CA LEU A 111 16.37 -12.26 -2.43
C LEU A 111 16.00 -13.10 -1.21
N LYS A 112 15.41 -12.51 -0.16
CA LYS A 112 15.08 -13.24 1.08
C LYS A 112 13.84 -14.14 0.96
N LEU A 113 12.92 -13.89 0.01
CA LEU A 113 11.71 -14.69 -0.15
C LEU A 113 11.84 -15.83 -1.16
N SER A 114 12.68 -15.70 -2.19
CA SER A 114 13.02 -16.84 -3.07
C SER A 114 13.56 -18.03 -2.26
N LEU A 115 14.40 -17.76 -1.26
CA LEU A 115 14.97 -18.79 -0.38
C LEU A 115 13.96 -19.37 0.62
N ARG A 116 12.93 -18.61 1.01
CA ARG A 116 11.93 -19.07 2.00
C ARG A 116 10.77 -19.83 1.34
N GLU A 117 10.44 -19.55 0.08
CA GLU A 117 9.48 -20.36 -0.68
C GLU A 117 10.08 -21.71 -1.09
N GLU A 118 11.38 -21.80 -1.41
CA GLU A 118 12.05 -23.09 -1.67
C GLU A 118 12.18 -23.99 -0.42
N MET A 119 12.26 -23.41 0.78
CA MET A 119 12.27 -24.16 2.04
C MET A 119 10.87 -24.59 2.53
N SER A 120 9.79 -24.12 1.89
CA SER A 120 8.40 -24.49 2.25
C SER A 120 7.84 -25.61 1.38
N THR A 121 8.57 -26.00 0.32
CA THR A 121 8.17 -27.04 -0.63
C THR A 121 9.12 -28.25 -0.62
N SER A 122 10.05 -28.33 0.34
CA SER A 122 10.81 -29.55 0.69
C SER A 122 10.40 -30.10 2.04
#